data_AF-A0A8G1VLF3-F1
#
_entry.id   AF-A0A8G1VLF3-F1
#
_cell.length_a   1.000
_cell.length_b   1.000
_cell.length_c   1.000
_cell.angle_alpha   90.00
_cell.angle_beta   90.00
_cell.angle_gamma   90.00
#
_symmetry.space_group_name_H-M   'P 1'
#
loop_
_entity.id
_entity.type
_entity.pdbx_description
1 polymer ?
#
loop_
_entity_poly.entity_id
_entity_poly.type
_entity_poly.pdbx_seq_one_letter_code
_entity_poly.pdbx_strand_id
1 'polypeptide(L)'
;MTPNPTAKPNLTTNDSAVLQALFDAESSPSNSITINSSLPAYPAHLNITPELLQTLQSREVSIIRTLQSETTLDISTIQQAIKDLDTLIAQHPTYPSAYVNRAQTLRILIDKTNTTTESSGQDNDDDKIFAPENTEPASTLLADLGNAITLATPRSPADPVSTVQARLLADAHTHRGYLLLKAARVKKERKEGEIIGGPEQLRAVEPEQLEDMASRDFFFGGRYGNKVAQQLAVQTNPYAKMCGAIVKEALRKEVVGDDVVKI
;
A
#
# COMPACT_ATOMS: atom_id res chain seq x y z
N MET A 1 30.49 25.24 39.75
CA MET A 1 30.09 24.10 38.90
C MET A 1 29.49 24.67 37.63
N THR A 2 30.26 24.68 36.55
CA THR A 2 29.81 25.12 35.22
C THR A 2 29.05 23.98 34.54
N PRO A 3 27.84 24.21 33.99
CA PRO A 3 27.09 23.18 33.29
C PRO A 3 27.81 22.81 31.99
N ASN A 4 28.01 21.51 31.79
CA ASN A 4 28.65 20.93 30.61
C ASN A 4 27.74 21.15 29.39
N PRO A 5 28.21 21.76 28.28
CA PRO A 5 27.38 21.95 27.10
C PRO A 5 27.05 20.58 26.48
N THR A 6 25.77 20.33 26.26
CA THR A 6 25.24 19.19 25.52
C THR A 6 25.77 19.21 24.09
N ALA A 7 26.95 18.60 23.88
CA ALA A 7 27.52 18.39 22.56
C ALA A 7 26.59 17.45 21.80
N LYS A 8 25.81 18.00 20.85
CA LYS A 8 25.08 17.21 19.87
C LYS A 8 26.11 16.36 19.12
N PRO A 9 26.00 15.02 19.12
CA PRO A 9 26.93 14.19 18.37
C PRO A 9 26.85 14.55 16.88
N ASN A 10 27.97 14.97 16.30
CA ASN A 10 28.10 15.17 14.85
C ASN A 10 28.21 13.78 14.20
N LEU A 11 27.07 13.13 14.01
CA LEU A 11 26.98 11.91 13.23
C LEU A 11 27.18 12.24 11.76
N THR A 12 28.10 11.53 11.09
CA THR A 12 28.18 11.61 9.63
C THR A 12 26.95 10.95 9.02
N THR A 13 26.63 11.27 7.76
CA THR A 13 25.51 10.64 7.05
C THR A 13 25.62 9.11 7.05
N ASN A 14 26.85 8.58 6.98
CA ASN A 14 27.11 7.16 7.05
C ASN A 14 26.86 6.59 8.46
N ASP A 15 27.32 7.27 9.52
CA ASP A 15 27.06 6.83 10.92
C ASP A 15 25.57 6.86 11.24
N SER A 16 24.85 7.88 10.80
CA SER A 16 23.39 7.93 10.95
C SER A 16 22.70 6.80 10.19
N ALA A 17 23.18 6.44 8.99
CA ALA A 17 22.62 5.34 8.21
C ALA A 17 22.93 3.97 8.85
N VAL A 18 24.12 3.79 9.43
CA VAL A 18 24.53 2.57 10.13
C VAL A 18 23.76 2.41 11.44
N LEU A 19 23.60 3.49 12.22
CA LEU A 19 22.78 3.46 13.44
C LEU A 19 21.31 3.23 13.11
N GLN A 20 20.78 3.89 12.07
CA GLN A 20 19.44 3.61 11.59
C GLN A 20 19.31 2.14 11.17
N ALA A 21 20.29 1.57 10.46
CA ALA A 21 20.29 0.16 10.06
C ALA A 21 20.44 -0.82 11.25
N LEU A 22 21.08 -0.40 12.35
CA LEU A 22 21.19 -1.18 13.59
C LEU A 22 19.88 -1.19 14.38
N PHE A 23 19.14 -0.08 14.40
CA PHE A 23 17.86 0.05 15.10
C PHE A 23 16.65 -0.29 14.21
N ASP A 24 16.86 -0.32 12.90
CA ASP A 24 15.90 -0.64 11.86
C ASP A 24 16.63 -1.45 10.78
N ALA A 25 16.79 -2.76 11.03
CA ALA A 25 17.48 -3.69 10.12
C ALA A 25 16.92 -3.68 8.70
N GLU A 26 15.68 -3.21 8.53
CA GLU A 26 14.99 -3.08 7.26
C GLU A 26 15.36 -1.80 6.48
N SER A 27 15.90 -0.78 7.17
CA SER A 27 16.44 0.49 6.62
C SER A 27 17.87 0.38 6.09
N SER A 28 18.49 -0.81 6.13
CA SER A 28 19.87 -0.98 5.64
C SER A 28 20.00 -0.61 4.15
N PRO A 29 20.93 0.30 3.79
CA PRO A 29 21.14 0.70 2.39
C PRO A 29 21.62 -0.45 1.49
N SER A 30 22.18 -1.52 2.07
CA SER A 30 22.61 -2.71 1.33
C SER A 30 21.46 -3.55 0.76
N ASN A 31 20.21 -3.30 1.17
CA ASN A 31 19.01 -3.98 0.66
C ASN A 31 18.17 -3.09 -0.27
N SER A 32 18.74 -2.00 -0.80
CA SER A 32 18.03 -1.11 -1.72
C SER A 32 17.81 -1.79 -3.07
N ILE A 33 16.57 -1.74 -3.57
CA ILE A 33 16.21 -2.27 -4.88
C ILE A 33 16.89 -1.44 -5.97
N THR A 34 17.57 -2.10 -6.91
CA THR A 34 18.24 -1.42 -8.03
C THR A 34 17.23 -1.17 -9.14
N ILE A 35 16.89 0.11 -9.38
CA ILE A 35 16.01 0.51 -10.49
C ILE A 35 16.89 0.91 -11.68
N ASN A 36 16.72 0.24 -12.82
CA ASN A 36 17.47 0.52 -14.04
C ASN A 36 16.54 0.90 -15.20
N SER A 37 16.64 2.16 -15.65
CA SER A 37 15.84 2.71 -16.75
C SER A 37 16.16 2.14 -18.12
N SER A 38 17.28 1.44 -18.27
CA SER A 38 17.69 0.80 -19.54
C SER A 38 17.08 -0.60 -19.71
N LEU A 39 16.41 -1.12 -18.68
CA LEU A 39 15.72 -2.42 -18.77
C LEU A 39 14.41 -2.30 -19.54
N PRO A 40 13.98 -3.37 -20.22
CA PRO A 40 12.62 -3.46 -20.77
C PRO A 40 11.56 -3.21 -19.69
N ALA A 41 10.39 -2.70 -20.10
CA ALA A 41 9.32 -2.33 -19.16
C ALA A 41 8.90 -3.48 -18.23
N TYR A 42 8.89 -4.71 -18.73
CA TYR A 42 8.54 -5.90 -17.98
C TYR A 42 9.61 -6.99 -18.04
N PRO A 43 9.66 -7.89 -17.05
CA PRO A 43 10.56 -9.03 -17.05
C PRO A 43 10.38 -9.92 -18.29
N ALA A 44 11.49 -10.47 -18.81
CA ALA A 44 11.49 -11.33 -19.99
C ALA A 44 10.57 -12.56 -19.86
N HIS A 45 10.38 -13.07 -18.64
CA HIS A 45 9.54 -14.25 -18.40
C HIS A 45 8.04 -14.01 -18.61
N LEU A 46 7.59 -12.76 -18.67
CA LEU A 46 6.21 -12.42 -19.01
C LEU A 46 5.93 -12.47 -20.52
N ASN A 47 6.98 -12.62 -21.34
CA ASN A 47 6.92 -12.72 -22.81
C ASN A 47 6.17 -11.55 -23.48
N ILE A 48 6.25 -10.35 -22.90
CA ILE A 48 5.63 -9.14 -23.45
C ILE A 48 6.64 -8.44 -24.36
N THR A 49 6.49 -8.57 -25.67
CA THR A 49 7.34 -7.85 -26.64
C THR A 49 7.02 -6.35 -26.66
N PRO A 50 7.93 -5.48 -27.12
CA PRO A 50 7.66 -4.05 -27.22
C PRO A 50 6.43 -3.70 -28.08
N GLU A 51 6.20 -4.43 -29.18
CA GLU A 51 5.05 -4.23 -30.08
C GLU A 51 3.73 -4.63 -29.41
N LEU A 52 3.76 -5.76 -28.70
CA LEU A 52 2.61 -6.19 -27.90
C LEU A 52 2.34 -5.17 -26.79
N LEU A 53 3.37 -4.74 -26.07
CA LEU A 53 3.24 -3.74 -25.01
C LEU A 53 2.59 -2.46 -25.51
N GLN A 54 3.01 -1.94 -26.67
CA GLN A 54 2.42 -0.74 -27.25
C GLN A 54 0.93 -0.92 -27.56
N THR A 55 0.54 -2.09 -28.04
CA THR A 55 -0.87 -2.44 -28.32
C THR A 55 -1.68 -2.51 -27.02
N LEU A 56 -1.13 -3.16 -25.98
CA LEU A 56 -1.76 -3.27 -24.66
C LEU A 56 -1.94 -1.90 -24.00
N GLN A 57 -0.90 -1.07 -23.99
CA GLN A 57 -0.94 0.28 -23.44
C GLN A 57 -1.95 1.17 -24.18
N SER A 58 -2.01 1.07 -25.51
CA SER A 58 -2.97 1.86 -26.29
C SER A 58 -4.41 1.52 -25.92
N ARG A 59 -4.71 0.22 -25.76
CA ARG A 59 -6.02 -0.26 -25.34
C ARG A 59 -6.32 0.12 -23.89
N GLU A 60 -5.38 -0.08 -22.99
CA GLU A 60 -5.50 0.31 -21.58
C GLU A 60 -5.79 1.81 -21.44
N VAL A 61 -5.01 2.67 -22.11
CA VAL A 61 -5.23 4.12 -22.10
C VAL A 61 -6.60 4.48 -22.66
N SER A 62 -7.08 3.78 -23.69
CA SER A 62 -8.43 4.03 -24.23
C SER A 62 -9.52 3.74 -23.20
N ILE A 63 -9.37 2.69 -22.38
CA ILE A 63 -10.30 2.36 -21.30
C ILE A 63 -10.20 3.40 -20.18
N ILE A 64 -8.99 3.73 -19.70
CA ILE A 64 -8.84 4.67 -18.58
C ILE A 64 -9.32 6.08 -18.93
N ARG A 65 -9.22 6.50 -20.19
CA ARG A 65 -9.74 7.81 -20.63
C ARG A 65 -11.25 7.93 -20.46
N THR A 66 -12.03 6.85 -20.62
CA THR A 66 -13.48 6.91 -20.39
C THR A 66 -13.80 7.26 -18.94
N LEU A 67 -12.95 6.82 -18.00
CA LEU A 67 -13.06 7.12 -16.57
C LEU A 67 -12.63 8.55 -16.19
N GLN A 68 -11.98 9.29 -17.09
CA GLN A 68 -11.44 10.63 -16.83
C GLN A 68 -12.19 11.74 -17.58
N SER A 69 -13.01 11.40 -18.57
CA SER A 69 -13.54 12.37 -19.54
C SER A 69 -14.79 13.13 -19.06
N GLU A 70 -15.45 12.67 -18.01
CA GLU A 70 -16.75 13.20 -17.59
C GLU A 70 -16.67 13.93 -16.24
N THR A 71 -17.24 15.14 -16.19
CA THR A 71 -17.43 15.92 -14.93
C THR A 71 -18.24 15.13 -13.90
N THR A 72 -19.08 14.20 -14.36
CA THR A 72 -19.86 13.26 -13.54
C THR A 72 -19.71 11.85 -14.10
N LEU A 73 -18.89 11.03 -13.45
CA LEU A 73 -18.67 9.64 -13.84
C LEU A 73 -19.93 8.79 -13.58
N ASP A 74 -20.49 8.18 -14.63
CA ASP A 74 -21.63 7.27 -14.52
C ASP A 74 -21.23 5.83 -14.13
N ILE A 75 -22.10 5.14 -13.38
CA ILE A 75 -21.90 3.75 -12.95
C ILE A 75 -21.82 2.82 -14.17
N SER A 76 -22.63 3.07 -15.21
CA SER A 76 -22.61 2.25 -16.42
C SER A 76 -21.24 2.31 -17.13
N THR A 77 -20.62 3.49 -17.18
CA THR A 77 -19.28 3.72 -17.72
C THR A 77 -18.22 2.97 -16.91
N ILE A 78 -18.31 3.00 -15.57
CA ILE A 78 -17.39 2.26 -14.69
C ILE A 78 -17.51 0.75 -14.92
N GLN A 79 -18.74 0.23 -14.99
CA GLN A 79 -19.00 -1.18 -15.23
C GLN A 79 -18.51 -1.63 -16.61
N GLN A 80 -18.65 -0.78 -17.63
CA GLN A 80 -18.12 -1.07 -18.96
C GLN A 80 -16.59 -1.11 -18.95
N ALA A 81 -15.92 -0.16 -18.29
CA ALA A 81 -14.47 -0.18 -18.15
C ALA A 81 -13.96 -1.44 -17.44
N ILE A 82 -14.67 -1.92 -16.41
CA ILE A 82 -14.34 -3.20 -15.74
C ILE A 82 -14.42 -4.36 -16.73
N LYS A 83 -15.50 -4.46 -17.53
CA LYS A 83 -15.64 -5.51 -18.56
C LYS A 83 -14.55 -5.45 -19.62
N ASP A 84 -14.15 -4.25 -20.02
CA ASP A 84 -13.09 -4.06 -21.01
C ASP A 84 -11.72 -4.49 -20.44
N LEU A 85 -11.46 -4.20 -19.16
CA LEU A 85 -10.28 -4.68 -18.43
C LEU A 85 -10.32 -6.19 -18.20
N ASP A 86 -11.49 -6.77 -17.89
CA ASP A 86 -11.67 -8.23 -17.81
C ASP A 86 -11.27 -8.90 -19.12
N THR A 87 -11.73 -8.34 -20.24
CA THR A 87 -11.41 -8.85 -21.57
C THR A 87 -9.91 -8.72 -21.85
N LEU A 88 -9.28 -7.61 -21.45
CA LEU A 88 -7.84 -7.39 -21.60
C LEU A 88 -7.04 -8.43 -20.79
N ILE A 89 -7.44 -8.68 -19.55
CA ILE A 89 -6.82 -9.68 -18.67
C ILE A 89 -7.01 -11.09 -19.21
N ALA A 90 -8.21 -11.44 -19.69
CA ALA A 90 -8.49 -12.76 -20.26
C ALA A 90 -7.63 -13.05 -21.49
N GLN A 91 -7.38 -12.04 -22.33
CA GLN A 91 -6.53 -12.17 -23.52
C GLN A 91 -5.03 -12.15 -23.18
N HIS A 92 -4.64 -11.42 -22.14
CA HIS A 92 -3.25 -11.22 -21.75
C HIS A 92 -3.07 -11.37 -20.23
N PRO A 93 -3.18 -12.59 -19.68
CA PRO A 93 -3.15 -12.84 -18.24
C PRO A 93 -1.79 -12.54 -17.59
N THR A 94 -0.74 -12.35 -18.39
CA THR A 94 0.59 -11.98 -17.91
C THR A 94 0.82 -10.46 -17.89
N TYR A 95 -0.18 -9.63 -18.24
CA TYR A 95 -0.04 -8.18 -18.26
C TYR A 95 -0.43 -7.55 -16.91
N PRO A 96 0.53 -7.20 -16.04
CA PRO A 96 0.24 -6.81 -14.64
C PRO A 96 -0.51 -5.49 -14.52
N SER A 97 -0.32 -4.54 -15.45
CA SER A 97 -0.95 -3.21 -15.36
C SER A 97 -2.48 -3.27 -15.45
N ALA A 98 -3.01 -4.20 -16.26
CA ALA A 98 -4.46 -4.38 -16.37
C ALA A 98 -5.11 -4.79 -15.04
N TYR A 99 -4.44 -5.61 -14.24
CA TYR A 99 -4.92 -5.98 -12.90
C TYR A 99 -4.95 -4.77 -11.95
N VAL A 100 -3.88 -3.96 -11.90
CA VAL A 100 -3.85 -2.74 -11.07
C VAL A 100 -4.96 -1.76 -11.48
N ASN A 101 -5.16 -1.60 -12.78
CA ASN A 101 -6.21 -0.73 -13.31
C ASN A 101 -7.61 -1.25 -13.00
N ARG A 102 -7.84 -2.57 -13.08
CA ARG A 102 -9.13 -3.17 -12.68
C ARG A 102 -9.37 -3.01 -11.18
N ALA A 103 -8.35 -3.23 -10.35
CA ALA A 103 -8.42 -2.98 -8.91
C ALA A 103 -8.80 -1.52 -8.59
N GLN A 104 -8.17 -0.55 -9.25
CA GLN A 104 -8.51 0.87 -9.10
C GLN A 104 -9.93 1.19 -9.58
N THR A 105 -10.36 0.58 -10.70
CA THR A 105 -11.71 0.80 -11.24
C THR A 105 -12.79 0.21 -10.34
N LEU A 106 -12.53 -0.96 -9.73
CA LEU A 106 -13.40 -1.55 -8.70
C LEU A 106 -13.50 -0.66 -7.46
N ARG A 107 -12.39 -0.02 -7.05
CA ARG A 107 -12.42 0.95 -5.95
C ARG A 107 -13.35 2.12 -6.28
N ILE A 108 -13.24 2.68 -7.48
CA ILE A 108 -14.10 3.77 -7.96
C ILE A 108 -15.58 3.34 -7.98
N LEU A 109 -15.86 2.10 -8.41
CA LEU A 109 -17.22 1.55 -8.40
C LEU A 109 -17.79 1.53 -6.97
N ILE A 110 -17.05 0.96 -6.02
CA ILE A 110 -17.43 0.84 -4.60
C ILE A 110 -17.70 2.23 -3.99
N ASP A 111 -16.82 3.19 -4.27
CA ASP A 111 -16.96 4.55 -3.73
C ASP A 111 -18.22 5.25 -4.30
N LYS A 112 -18.63 4.90 -5.53
CA LYS A 112 -19.78 5.48 -6.25
C LYS A 112 -21.12 4.82 -5.94
N THR A 113 -21.18 3.50 -5.73
CA THR A 113 -22.45 2.77 -5.53
C THR A 113 -23.13 3.11 -4.21
N ASN A 114 -22.37 3.50 -3.19
CA ASN A 114 -22.86 3.64 -1.81
C ASN A 114 -23.13 5.09 -1.37
N THR A 115 -23.02 6.08 -2.27
CA THR A 115 -23.44 7.48 -2.01
C THR A 115 -24.97 7.70 -2.04
N THR A 116 -25.76 6.65 -2.27
CA THR A 116 -27.23 6.73 -2.43
C THR A 116 -28.02 6.38 -1.17
N THR A 117 -27.36 5.90 -0.11
CA THR A 117 -27.97 5.64 1.20
C THR A 117 -27.47 6.67 2.20
N GLU A 118 -28.40 7.54 2.65
CA GLU A 118 -28.17 8.49 3.73
C GLU A 118 -27.89 7.75 5.05
N SER A 119 -26.64 7.32 5.27
CA SER A 119 -26.18 6.95 6.61
C SER A 119 -25.67 8.20 7.32
N SER A 120 -26.39 8.54 8.38
CA SER A 120 -26.17 9.65 9.27
C SER A 120 -24.94 9.42 10.14
N GLY A 121 -23.95 10.31 10.02
CA GLY A 121 -22.94 10.56 11.04
C GLY A 121 -21.59 9.84 10.84
N GLN A 122 -20.57 10.62 10.49
CA GLN A 122 -19.17 10.38 10.86
C GLN A 122 -18.52 9.06 10.40
N ASP A 123 -19.09 8.36 9.43
CA ASP A 123 -18.42 7.24 8.78
C ASP A 123 -17.35 7.79 7.81
N ASN A 124 -16.12 7.32 7.97
CA ASN A 124 -15.09 7.59 6.99
C ASN A 124 -15.53 6.95 5.66
N ASP A 125 -15.73 7.75 4.62
CA ASP A 125 -16.11 7.33 3.25
C ASP A 125 -15.30 6.12 2.72
N ASP A 126 -14.12 5.92 3.31
CA ASP A 126 -13.18 4.87 3.05
C ASP A 126 -13.58 3.44 3.46
N ASP A 127 -14.54 3.27 4.38
CA ASP A 127 -14.95 1.97 4.94
C ASP A 127 -15.98 1.23 4.07
N LYS A 128 -16.52 1.88 3.03
CA LYS A 128 -17.49 1.31 2.08
C LYS A 128 -17.06 -0.02 1.48
N ILE A 129 -15.76 -0.22 1.29
CA ILE A 129 -15.21 -1.48 0.76
C ILE A 129 -15.46 -2.69 1.66
N PHE A 130 -15.73 -2.46 2.95
CA PHE A 130 -16.06 -3.50 3.94
C PHE A 130 -17.57 -3.64 4.17
N ALA A 131 -18.41 -2.97 3.39
CA ALA A 131 -19.84 -3.20 3.41
C ALA A 131 -20.16 -4.61 2.83
N PRO A 132 -21.15 -5.34 3.37
CA PRO A 132 -21.49 -6.70 2.92
C PRO A 132 -21.73 -6.84 1.42
N GLU A 133 -22.37 -5.86 0.79
CA GLU A 133 -22.66 -5.82 -0.65
C GLU A 133 -21.40 -5.71 -1.53
N ASN A 134 -20.29 -5.21 -0.97
CA ASN A 134 -19.03 -5.00 -1.68
C ASN A 134 -18.04 -6.17 -1.50
N THR A 135 -18.47 -7.29 -0.91
CA THR A 135 -17.62 -8.46 -0.67
C THR A 135 -16.95 -8.97 -1.96
N GLU A 136 -17.72 -9.16 -3.03
CA GLU A 136 -17.20 -9.63 -4.33
C GLU A 136 -16.24 -8.65 -5.01
N PRO A 137 -16.60 -7.36 -5.23
CA PRO A 137 -15.67 -6.42 -5.85
C PRO A 137 -14.42 -6.18 -4.97
N ALA A 138 -14.54 -6.20 -3.64
CA ALA A 138 -13.40 -6.08 -2.74
C ALA A 138 -12.46 -7.30 -2.81
N SER A 139 -13.01 -8.51 -2.88
CA SER A 139 -12.24 -9.75 -3.03
C SER A 139 -11.49 -9.79 -4.35
N THR A 140 -12.15 -9.34 -5.44
CA THR A 140 -11.53 -9.23 -6.76
C THR A 140 -10.42 -8.18 -6.78
N LEU A 141 -10.66 -7.01 -6.20
CA LEU A 141 -9.65 -5.95 -6.07
C LEU A 141 -8.41 -6.44 -5.32
N LEU A 142 -8.57 -7.11 -4.18
CA LEU A 142 -7.44 -7.66 -3.42
C LEU A 142 -6.67 -8.71 -4.24
N ALA A 143 -7.37 -9.60 -4.92
CA ALA A 143 -6.78 -10.63 -5.78
C ALA A 143 -5.98 -10.01 -6.93
N ASP A 144 -6.51 -8.96 -7.57
CA ASP A 144 -5.86 -8.25 -8.66
C ASP A 144 -4.54 -7.59 -8.24
N LEU A 145 -4.52 -6.93 -7.09
CA LEU A 145 -3.29 -6.37 -6.53
C LEU A 145 -2.26 -7.48 -6.25
N GLY A 146 -2.71 -8.63 -5.73
CA GLY A 146 -1.87 -9.81 -5.53
C GLY A 146 -1.28 -10.37 -6.83
N ASN A 147 -2.10 -10.49 -7.88
CA ASN A 147 -1.68 -10.96 -9.20
C ASN A 147 -0.68 -10.00 -9.84
N ALA A 148 -0.97 -8.69 -9.82
CA ALA A 148 -0.07 -7.66 -10.34
C ALA A 148 1.31 -7.73 -9.67
N ILE A 149 1.34 -7.81 -8.33
CA ILE A 149 2.58 -7.93 -7.56
C ILE A 149 3.30 -9.22 -7.93
N THR A 150 2.60 -10.35 -8.00
CA THR A 150 3.21 -11.66 -8.30
C THR A 150 3.85 -11.67 -9.69
N LEU A 151 3.15 -11.14 -10.70
CA LEU A 151 3.65 -11.07 -12.08
C LEU A 151 4.82 -10.09 -12.22
N ALA A 152 4.76 -8.95 -11.54
CA ALA A 152 5.77 -7.92 -11.67
C ALA A 152 6.97 -8.11 -10.73
N THR A 153 6.92 -8.99 -9.72
CA THR A 153 8.05 -9.20 -8.80
C THR A 153 9.21 -9.92 -9.53
N PRO A 154 10.46 -9.46 -9.40
CA PRO A 154 11.61 -10.16 -9.97
C PRO A 154 11.81 -11.56 -9.36
N ARG A 155 12.46 -12.48 -10.09
CA ARG A 155 12.67 -13.86 -9.61
C ARG A 155 13.64 -13.93 -8.45
N SER A 156 14.68 -13.09 -8.47
CA SER A 156 15.59 -12.91 -7.35
C SER A 156 15.39 -11.52 -6.73
N PRO A 157 15.41 -11.40 -5.38
CA PRO A 157 15.38 -10.10 -4.71
C PRO A 157 16.54 -9.16 -5.09
N ALA A 158 17.64 -9.71 -5.63
CA ALA A 158 18.80 -8.95 -6.08
C ALA A 158 18.71 -8.50 -7.54
N ASP A 159 17.74 -9.02 -8.32
CA ASP A 159 17.62 -8.64 -9.73
C ASP A 159 17.14 -7.18 -9.83
N PRO A 160 17.74 -6.38 -10.74
CA PRO A 160 17.29 -5.02 -10.96
C PRO A 160 15.90 -5.02 -11.63
N VAL A 161 15.11 -4.00 -11.32
CA VAL A 161 13.77 -3.78 -11.87
C VAL A 161 13.75 -2.57 -12.79
N SER A 162 12.88 -2.60 -13.80
CA SER A 162 12.67 -1.44 -14.67
C SER A 162 11.95 -0.30 -13.95
N THR A 163 11.96 0.91 -14.51
CA THR A 163 11.21 2.05 -13.95
C THR A 163 9.70 1.81 -13.98
N VAL A 164 9.19 1.17 -15.03
CA VAL A 164 7.76 0.82 -15.17
C VAL A 164 7.36 -0.24 -14.14
N GLN A 165 8.17 -1.27 -13.99
CA GLN A 165 7.98 -2.35 -13.02
C GLN A 165 8.03 -1.82 -11.59
N ALA A 166 9.02 -0.98 -11.27
CA ALA A 166 9.13 -0.34 -9.96
C ALA A 166 7.89 0.50 -9.63
N ARG A 167 7.45 1.36 -10.56
CA ARG A 167 6.24 2.17 -10.34
C ARG A 167 5.00 1.30 -10.09
N LEU A 168 4.80 0.27 -10.92
CA LEU A 168 3.66 -0.63 -10.77
C LEU A 168 3.69 -1.36 -9.43
N LEU A 169 4.84 -1.89 -9.02
CA LEU A 169 5.00 -2.56 -7.74
C LEU A 169 4.81 -1.60 -6.57
N ALA A 170 5.33 -0.37 -6.69
CA ALA A 170 5.16 0.66 -5.70
C ALA A 170 3.68 0.96 -5.48
N ASP A 171 2.93 1.19 -6.56
CA ASP A 171 1.50 1.52 -6.51
C ASP A 171 0.66 0.32 -6.00
N ALA A 172 0.93 -0.90 -6.49
CA ALA A 172 0.18 -2.10 -6.11
C ALA A 172 0.39 -2.47 -4.63
N HIS A 173 1.64 -2.46 -4.15
CA HIS A 173 1.93 -2.69 -2.73
C HIS A 173 1.31 -1.61 -1.85
N THR A 174 1.41 -0.33 -2.24
CA THR A 174 0.81 0.77 -1.48
C THR A 174 -0.70 0.60 -1.36
N HIS A 175 -1.38 0.31 -2.47
CA HIS A 175 -2.83 0.11 -2.48
C HIS A 175 -3.23 -1.10 -1.61
N ARG A 176 -2.53 -2.23 -1.73
CA ARG A 176 -2.81 -3.42 -0.93
C ARG A 176 -2.57 -3.17 0.56
N GLY A 177 -1.48 -2.48 0.90
CA GLY A 177 -1.18 -2.06 2.27
C GLY A 177 -2.29 -1.20 2.87
N TYR A 178 -2.82 -0.24 2.12
CA TYR A 178 -3.98 0.56 2.56
C TYR A 178 -5.21 -0.29 2.82
N LEU A 179 -5.51 -1.24 1.95
CA LEU A 179 -6.67 -2.13 2.12
C LEU A 179 -6.52 -2.98 3.39
N LEU A 180 -5.33 -3.53 3.63
CA LEU A 180 -5.03 -4.33 4.82
C LEU A 180 -5.12 -3.49 6.10
N LEU A 181 -4.56 -2.28 6.09
CA LEU A 181 -4.63 -1.37 7.23
C LEU A 181 -6.07 -0.97 7.56
N LYS A 182 -6.88 -0.70 6.54
CA LYS A 182 -8.32 -0.41 6.72
C LYS A 182 -9.07 -1.65 7.24
N ALA A 183 -8.77 -2.84 6.73
CA ALA A 183 -9.36 -4.08 7.21
C ALA A 183 -9.05 -4.32 8.70
N ALA A 184 -7.84 -4.03 9.15
CA ALA A 184 -7.45 -4.09 10.55
C ALA A 184 -8.28 -3.11 11.40
N ARG A 185 -8.41 -1.86 10.94
CA ARG A 185 -9.19 -0.81 11.62
C ARG A 185 -10.65 -1.21 11.79
N VAL A 186 -11.33 -1.56 10.68
CA VAL A 186 -12.75 -1.94 10.70
C VAL A 186 -12.99 -3.12 11.64
N LYS A 187 -12.08 -4.10 11.67
CA LYS A 187 -12.21 -5.23 12.60
C LYS A 187 -12.03 -4.86 14.07
N LYS A 188 -11.14 -3.90 14.39
CA LYS A 188 -10.94 -3.40 15.76
C LYS A 188 -12.12 -2.58 16.25
N GLU A 189 -12.75 -1.83 15.35
CA GLU A 189 -13.88 -0.95 15.65
C GLU A 189 -15.23 -1.68 15.59
N ARG A 190 -15.25 -2.94 15.14
CA ARG A 190 -16.48 -3.72 14.97
C ARG A 190 -17.28 -3.80 16.26
N LYS A 191 -18.60 -3.63 16.14
CA LYS A 191 -19.53 -3.93 17.24
C LYS A 191 -19.93 -5.40 17.21
N GLU A 192 -20.25 -5.95 18.38
CA GLU A 192 -20.73 -7.33 18.49
C GLU A 192 -22.05 -7.49 17.70
N GLY A 193 -22.09 -8.47 16.78
CA GLY A 193 -23.25 -8.73 15.92
C GLY A 193 -23.26 -7.99 14.58
N GLU A 194 -22.30 -7.11 14.31
CA GLU A 194 -22.18 -6.42 13.03
C GLU A 194 -21.60 -7.33 11.93
N ILE A 195 -22.26 -7.38 10.78
CA ILE A 195 -21.80 -8.15 9.62
C ILE A 195 -20.80 -7.30 8.85
N ILE A 196 -19.52 -7.68 8.89
CA ILE A 196 -18.47 -7.06 8.10
C ILE A 196 -18.31 -7.80 6.77
N GLY A 197 -18.41 -7.07 5.67
CA GLY A 197 -18.07 -7.52 4.32
C GLY A 197 -16.58 -7.37 4.01
N GLY A 198 -16.27 -7.02 2.76
CA GLY A 198 -14.91 -6.86 2.27
C GLY A 198 -14.27 -8.17 1.78
N PRO A 199 -12.94 -8.17 1.53
CA PRO A 199 -12.29 -9.30 0.87
C PRO A 199 -12.41 -10.59 1.68
N GLU A 200 -12.94 -11.65 1.08
CA GLU A 200 -13.18 -12.94 1.74
C GLU A 200 -11.88 -13.52 2.32
N GLN A 201 -10.76 -13.35 1.60
CA GLN A 201 -9.44 -13.85 1.99
C GLN A 201 -8.96 -13.26 3.31
N LEU A 202 -9.48 -12.11 3.73
CA LEU A 202 -9.08 -11.43 4.96
C LEU A 202 -10.00 -11.75 6.14
N ARG A 203 -11.11 -12.47 5.94
CA ARG A 203 -12.13 -12.68 6.99
C ARG A 203 -11.57 -13.37 8.24
N ALA A 204 -10.71 -14.37 8.05
CA ALA A 204 -10.10 -15.17 9.12
C ALA A 204 -8.77 -14.61 9.67
N VAL A 205 -8.31 -13.45 9.18
CA VAL A 205 -7.03 -12.86 9.61
C VAL A 205 -7.26 -11.89 10.77
N GLU A 206 -6.49 -12.02 11.85
CA GLU A 206 -6.63 -11.15 13.02
C GLU A 206 -6.16 -9.71 12.73
N PRO A 207 -6.70 -8.69 13.42
CA PRO A 207 -6.36 -7.29 13.15
C PRO A 207 -4.87 -6.96 13.25
N GLU A 208 -4.16 -7.54 14.22
CA GLU A 208 -2.71 -7.34 14.40
C GLU A 208 -1.94 -7.92 13.22
N GLN A 209 -2.33 -9.10 12.74
CA GLN A 209 -1.72 -9.72 11.56
C GLN A 209 -1.98 -8.90 10.29
N LEU A 210 -3.16 -8.28 10.17
CA LEU A 210 -3.47 -7.37 9.07
C LEU A 210 -2.60 -6.11 9.10
N GLU A 211 -2.32 -5.55 10.28
CA GLU A 211 -1.38 -4.44 10.44
C GLU A 211 0.05 -4.83 10.05
N ASP A 212 0.51 -6.02 10.44
CA ASP A 212 1.83 -6.54 10.08
C ASP A 212 1.95 -6.74 8.56
N MET A 213 0.92 -7.32 7.93
CA MET A 213 0.84 -7.47 6.48
C MET A 213 0.84 -6.11 5.77
N ALA A 214 0.07 -5.15 6.28
CA ALA A 214 0.05 -3.79 5.75
C ALA A 214 1.43 -3.12 5.84
N SER A 215 2.11 -3.28 6.99
CA SER A 215 3.46 -2.74 7.20
C SER A 215 4.45 -3.30 6.19
N ARG A 216 4.39 -4.61 5.92
CA ARG A 216 5.24 -5.25 4.92
C ARG A 216 4.95 -4.74 3.51
N ASP A 217 3.68 -4.51 3.17
CA ASP A 217 3.31 -3.92 1.89
C ASP A 217 3.80 -2.48 1.74
N PHE A 218 3.59 -1.62 2.73
CA PHE A 218 4.11 -0.26 2.70
C PHE A 218 5.63 -0.21 2.61
N PHE A 219 6.31 -1.15 3.27
CA PHE A 219 7.74 -1.29 3.16
C PHE A 219 8.21 -1.55 1.73
N PHE A 220 7.61 -2.53 1.04
CA PHE A 220 7.92 -2.78 -0.37
C PHE A 220 7.50 -1.62 -1.26
N GLY A 221 6.33 -1.01 -1.03
CA GLY A 221 5.90 0.20 -1.73
C GLY A 221 6.93 1.32 -1.64
N GLY A 222 7.49 1.54 -0.45
CA GLY A 222 8.57 2.50 -0.19
C GLY A 222 9.87 2.13 -0.90
N ARG A 223 10.27 0.86 -0.87
CA ARG A 223 11.47 0.35 -1.55
C ARG A 223 11.42 0.51 -3.07
N TYR A 224 10.24 0.40 -3.67
CA TYR A 224 10.03 0.65 -5.10
C TYR A 224 9.84 2.14 -5.44
N GLY A 225 9.81 3.03 -4.44
CA GLY A 225 9.89 4.48 -4.63
C GLY A 225 8.65 5.28 -4.23
N ASN A 226 7.61 4.66 -3.67
CA ASN A 226 6.43 5.40 -3.20
C ASN A 226 6.71 6.07 -1.85
N LYS A 227 6.68 7.42 -1.83
CA LYS A 227 6.99 8.22 -0.63
C LYS A 227 5.95 8.12 0.47
N VAL A 228 4.68 7.97 0.11
CA VAL A 228 3.59 7.80 1.07
C VAL A 228 3.73 6.44 1.76
N ALA A 229 3.98 5.39 0.99
CA ALA A 229 4.26 4.06 1.53
C ALA A 229 5.50 4.05 2.43
N GLN A 230 6.57 4.75 2.05
CA GLN A 230 7.75 4.89 2.90
C GLN A 230 7.42 5.50 4.27
N GLN A 231 6.56 6.52 4.32
CA GLN A 231 6.13 7.13 5.58
C GLN A 231 5.22 6.19 6.38
N LEU A 232 4.27 5.53 5.71
CA LEU A 232 3.35 4.60 6.36
C LEU A 232 4.06 3.38 6.90
N ALA A 233 5.08 2.86 6.21
CA ALA A 233 5.89 1.74 6.66
C ALA A 233 6.49 2.01 8.05
N VAL A 234 6.97 3.24 8.29
CA VAL A 234 7.51 3.63 9.61
C VAL A 234 6.40 3.68 10.66
N GLN A 235 5.22 4.19 10.32
CA GLN A 235 4.09 4.31 11.25
C GLN A 235 3.46 2.96 11.62
N THR A 236 3.47 2.01 10.69
CA THR A 236 2.90 0.68 10.91
C THR A 236 3.91 -0.32 11.47
N ASN A 237 5.22 -0.01 11.46
CA ASN A 237 6.27 -0.90 11.94
C ASN A 237 6.11 -1.20 13.44
N PRO A 238 5.94 -2.48 13.84
CA PRO A 238 5.73 -2.86 15.25
C PRO A 238 6.94 -2.52 16.13
N TYR A 239 8.17 -2.60 15.60
CA TYR A 239 9.38 -2.20 16.30
C TYR A 239 9.41 -0.70 16.56
N ALA A 240 9.09 0.11 15.53
CA ALA A 240 9.03 1.57 15.68
C ALA A 240 7.96 1.98 16.72
N LYS A 241 6.80 1.32 16.72
CA LYS A 241 5.76 1.52 17.75
C LYS A 241 6.25 1.17 19.15
N MET A 242 6.93 0.02 19.32
CA MET A 242 7.45 -0.41 20.61
C MET A 242 8.55 0.53 21.13
N CYS A 243 9.53 0.87 20.30
CA CYS A 243 10.59 1.82 20.64
C CYS A 243 10.01 3.19 20.99
N GLY A 244 9.05 3.68 20.20
CA GLY A 244 8.34 4.93 20.46
C GLY A 244 7.60 4.91 21.81
N ALA A 245 6.95 3.80 22.17
CA ALA A 245 6.29 3.66 23.47
C ALA A 245 7.28 3.64 24.64
N ILE A 246 8.40 2.92 24.51
CA ILE A 246 9.47 2.89 25.52
C ILE A 246 10.07 4.28 25.74
N VAL A 247 10.40 4.99 24.65
CA VAL A 247 10.96 6.35 24.71
C VAL A 247 9.94 7.32 25.33
N LYS A 248 8.67 7.23 24.95
CA LYS A 248 7.60 8.08 25.52
C LYS A 248 7.42 7.85 27.01
N GLU A 249 7.47 6.60 27.47
CA GLU A 249 7.38 6.27 28.89
C GLU A 249 8.62 6.72 29.68
N ALA A 250 9.82 6.60 29.09
CA ALA A 250 11.05 7.13 29.69
C ALA A 250 10.97 8.66 29.85
N LEU A 251 10.57 9.40 28.80
CA LEU A 251 10.39 10.85 28.87
C LEU A 251 9.33 11.26 29.89
N ARG A 252 8.22 10.52 29.98
CA ARG A 252 7.17 10.78 30.99
C ARG A 252 7.71 10.64 32.41
N LYS A 253 8.57 9.65 32.66
CA LYS A 253 9.20 9.45 33.98
C LYS A 253 10.18 10.56 34.33
N GLU A 254 10.95 11.07 33.36
CA GLU A 254 11.86 12.21 33.59
C GLU A 254 11.09 13.49 33.95
N VAL A 255 10.01 13.81 33.22
CA VAL A 255 9.19 15.02 33.49
C VAL A 255 8.52 14.96 34.86
N VAL A 256 8.06 13.78 35.29
CA VAL A 256 7.44 13.61 36.62
C VAL A 256 8.50 13.53 37.74
N GLY A 257 9.72 13.08 37.43
CA GLY A 257 10.83 12.97 38.37
C GLY A 257 11.42 14.32 38.80
N ASP A 258 11.33 15.36 37.96
CA ASP A 258 11.87 16.70 38.24
C ASP A 258 10.99 17.52 39.22
N ASP A 259 9.72 17.15 39.42
CA ASP A 259 8.80 17.85 40.33
C ASP A 259 8.83 17.35 41.79
N VAL A 260 9.60 16.28 42.09
CA VAL A 260 9.60 15.64 43.43
C VAL A 260 10.81 16.02 44.29
N VAL A 261 11.76 16.83 43.80
CA VAL A 261 12.90 17.29 44.61
C VAL A 261 12.80 18.79 44.90
N LYS A 262 11.91 19.15 45.83
CA LYS A 262 12.07 20.33 46.67
C LYS A 262 11.91 19.89 48.13
N ILE A 263 13.05 19.57 48.74
CA ILE A 263 13.22 19.56 50.20
C ILE A 263 13.58 20.99 50.62
#